data_AF-A0A2D1LSX7-F1
#
_entry.id   AF-A0A2D1LSX7-F1
#
_cell.length_a   1.000
_cell.length_b   1.000
_cell.length_c   1.000
_cell.angle_alpha   90.00
_cell.angle_beta   90.00
_cell.angle_gamma   90.00
#
_symmetry.space_group_name_H-M   'P 1'
#
loop_
_entity.id
_entity.type
_entity.pdbx_description
1 polymer ?
#
loop_
_entity_poly.entity_id
_entity_poly.type
_entity_poly.pdbx_seq_one_letter_code
_entity_poly.pdbx_strand_id
1 'polypeptide(L)'
;MEIFIKKSYQILWLIITFILLTWINVAFSEEGEFQRNQGEELATSIMDSHDHEKDNSYSQLVLNAQLTNKSENIMSGLVWRVYAPILGSDNKLPLVATYEGGSARFDLKPGSYLVHVSFGHASVVQRVSLENRQHLVKNFNLDAGGIILNSILFNGTINEKELRFTIYEDERENDDTGVILANVKPQSMVRLKAGHYRVVSHYGSVNAIIRSDIQVEAGKITEVTLEHQAAQIILKLVRQEGGEALADTSWSITNDSGDIIYETVGAYVLLVLVEGDYIAIAKNKDKIYRKVFSVVSGQDKDVNVIANSQNIQQFDDSIE
;
A
#
# COMPACT_ATOMS: atom_id res chain seq x y z
N MET A 1 -11.98 -13.82 -37.90
CA MET A 1 -11.11 -15.02 -37.97
C MET A 1 -9.72 -14.48 -37.69
N GLU A 2 -9.23 -14.41 -36.46
CA GLU A 2 -9.31 -15.33 -35.32
C GLU A 2 -9.85 -14.70 -34.03
N ILE A 3 -10.21 -15.57 -33.10
CA ILE A 3 -11.07 -15.40 -31.92
C ILE A 3 -10.33 -16.00 -30.72
N PHE A 4 -10.30 -15.24 -29.61
CA PHE A 4 -10.35 -15.69 -28.22
C PHE A 4 -9.37 -16.78 -27.71
N ILE A 5 -8.32 -16.38 -26.98
CA ILE A 5 -7.75 -17.21 -25.89
C ILE A 5 -7.17 -16.31 -24.79
N LYS A 6 -7.95 -15.98 -23.74
CA LYS A 6 -7.45 -15.80 -22.35
C LYS A 6 -8.58 -15.55 -21.34
N LYS A 7 -9.37 -16.58 -21.02
CA LYS A 7 -10.26 -16.56 -19.85
C LYS A 7 -10.60 -17.98 -19.39
N SER A 8 -9.68 -18.63 -18.69
CA SER A 8 -9.92 -19.96 -18.11
C SER A 8 -8.97 -20.28 -16.95
N TYR A 9 -9.02 -19.51 -15.86
CA TYR A 9 -8.42 -19.92 -14.57
C TYR A 9 -9.23 -19.41 -13.36
N GLN A 10 -10.55 -19.37 -13.49
CA GLN A 10 -11.48 -19.23 -12.37
C GLN A 10 -12.59 -20.24 -12.64
N ILE A 11 -12.51 -21.43 -12.01
CA ILE A 11 -13.56 -22.47 -11.78
C ILE A 11 -12.83 -23.78 -11.36
N LEU A 12 -11.91 -23.74 -10.40
CA LEU A 12 -11.33 -24.99 -9.87
C LEU A 12 -11.01 -24.97 -8.37
N TRP A 13 -11.78 -24.24 -7.57
CA TRP A 13 -11.66 -24.29 -6.11
C TRP A 13 -13.03 -24.32 -5.42
N LEU A 14 -13.84 -25.34 -5.74
CA LEU A 14 -15.12 -25.55 -5.04
C LEU A 14 -15.63 -27.02 -4.99
N ILE A 15 -14.79 -28.06 -5.17
CA ILE A 15 -15.28 -29.47 -5.15
C ILE A 15 -14.46 -30.43 -4.26
N ILE A 16 -13.62 -30.00 -3.31
CA ILE A 16 -13.00 -30.97 -2.38
C ILE A 16 -13.15 -30.52 -0.92
N THR A 17 -14.40 -30.45 -0.49
CA THR A 17 -14.80 -30.62 0.91
C THR A 17 -16.11 -31.40 0.95
N PHE A 18 -16.06 -32.73 0.82
CA PHE A 18 -17.00 -33.68 1.47
C PHE A 18 -16.63 -35.13 1.10
N ILE A 19 -16.95 -36.07 2.00
CA ILE A 19 -16.61 -37.53 2.04
C ILE A 19 -15.39 -37.77 2.93
N LEU A 20 -15.50 -37.80 4.27
CA LEU A 20 -16.39 -38.53 5.20
C LEU A 20 -15.90 -39.97 5.47
N LEU A 21 -15.74 -40.23 6.76
CA LEU A 21 -15.32 -41.46 7.44
C LEU A 21 -15.95 -42.73 6.86
N THR A 22 -15.15 -43.79 6.73
CA THR A 22 -15.52 -45.16 7.14
C THR A 22 -14.31 -45.93 7.66
N TRP A 23 -14.51 -46.61 8.78
CA TRP A 23 -13.60 -47.58 9.39
C TRP A 23 -13.73 -48.97 8.74
N ILE A 24 -12.69 -49.80 8.86
CA ILE A 24 -12.67 -51.22 9.32
C ILE A 24 -11.67 -52.10 8.53
N ASN A 25 -10.68 -52.57 9.29
CA ASN A 25 -9.95 -53.86 9.31
C ASN A 25 -9.85 -54.73 8.05
N VAL A 26 -8.60 -55.07 7.67
CA VAL A 26 -8.20 -56.46 7.44
C VAL A 26 -6.83 -56.69 8.07
N ALA A 27 -6.78 -57.65 8.99
CA ALA A 27 -5.58 -58.25 9.53
C ALA A 27 -5.06 -59.30 8.53
N PHE A 28 -3.75 -59.35 8.31
CA PHE A 28 -3.10 -60.54 7.78
C PHE A 28 -1.73 -60.68 8.43
N SER A 29 -1.62 -61.75 9.21
CA SER A 29 -0.44 -62.21 9.94
C SER A 29 0.05 -63.46 9.21
N GLU A 30 1.34 -63.54 8.90
CA GLU A 30 1.99 -64.84 8.77
C GLU A 30 3.46 -64.74 9.21
N GLU A 31 3.79 -65.67 10.09
CA GLU A 31 5.04 -65.83 10.82
C GLU A 31 6.15 -66.39 9.93
N GLY A 32 7.38 -66.09 10.32
CA GLY A 32 8.58 -66.78 9.86
C GLY A 32 9.65 -66.69 10.93
N GLU A 33 9.53 -67.49 11.99
CA GLU A 33 10.63 -67.79 12.91
C GLU A 33 11.65 -68.72 12.24
N PHE A 34 12.95 -68.48 12.42
CA PHE A 34 13.86 -69.48 12.99
C PHE A 34 15.20 -68.88 13.49
N GLN A 35 15.31 -68.84 14.82
CA GLN A 35 16.44 -69.19 15.72
C GLN A 35 17.89 -68.79 15.36
N ARG A 36 18.52 -67.92 16.17
CA ARG A 36 19.17 -68.15 17.48
C ARG A 36 20.61 -68.66 17.33
N ASN A 37 21.56 -67.86 17.81
CA ASN A 37 22.67 -68.37 18.60
C ASN A 37 23.06 -67.35 19.67
N GLN A 38 23.04 -67.84 20.91
CA GLN A 38 23.53 -67.21 22.14
C GLN A 38 24.95 -67.70 22.44
N GLY A 39 25.66 -66.93 23.26
CA GLY A 39 26.89 -67.28 23.99
C GLY A 39 27.54 -65.99 24.47
N GLU A 40 27.19 -65.50 25.68
CA GLU A 40 28.00 -65.57 26.91
C GLU A 40 29.22 -64.60 26.83
N GLU A 41 29.57 -63.74 27.79
CA GLU A 41 29.42 -63.77 29.25
C GLU A 41 29.81 -62.39 29.84
N LEU A 42 29.19 -62.02 30.97
CA LEU A 42 29.74 -61.28 32.13
C LEU A 42 30.62 -60.01 31.95
N ALA A 43 30.08 -58.85 32.34
CA ALA A 43 30.62 -58.05 33.46
C ALA A 43 29.77 -56.80 33.75
N THR A 44 29.46 -56.64 35.04
CA THR A 44 28.92 -55.49 35.76
C THR A 44 29.45 -54.12 35.33
N SER A 45 28.61 -53.08 35.42
CA SER A 45 28.78 -51.97 36.39
C SER A 45 28.28 -50.62 35.85
N ILE A 46 27.64 -49.87 36.77
CA ILE A 46 27.41 -48.42 36.77
C ILE A 46 26.27 -47.89 35.90
N MET A 47 25.13 -47.79 36.61
CA MET A 47 24.18 -46.69 36.59
C MET A 47 24.87 -45.34 36.40
N ASP A 48 24.72 -44.74 35.23
CA ASP A 48 24.86 -43.30 35.05
C ASP A 48 23.85 -42.83 33.99
N SER A 49 22.60 -42.72 34.41
CA SER A 49 21.60 -41.93 33.70
C SER A 49 21.97 -40.47 33.87
N HIS A 50 22.87 -39.97 33.03
CA HIS A 50 22.91 -38.54 32.73
C HIS A 50 21.61 -38.20 31.98
N ASP A 51 20.57 -37.93 32.77
CA ASP A 51 19.47 -37.08 32.34
C ASP A 51 20.11 -35.78 31.85
N HIS A 52 20.16 -35.59 30.53
CA HIS A 52 20.24 -34.27 29.96
C HIS A 52 18.94 -33.55 30.34
N GLU A 53 18.86 -33.03 31.56
CA GLU A 53 18.03 -31.87 31.84
C GLU A 53 18.46 -30.81 30.82
N LYS A 54 17.65 -30.64 29.77
CA LYS A 54 17.73 -29.46 28.92
C LYS A 54 17.55 -28.29 29.88
N ASP A 55 18.65 -27.64 30.23
CA ASP A 55 18.68 -26.37 30.94
C ASP A 55 17.88 -25.38 30.07
N ASN A 56 16.55 -25.35 30.27
CA ASN A 56 15.61 -24.42 29.65
C ASN A 56 15.74 -23.07 30.39
N SER A 57 16.98 -22.64 30.61
CA SER A 57 17.27 -21.34 31.18
C SER A 57 16.90 -20.28 30.15
N TYR A 58 15.81 -19.58 30.40
CA TYR A 58 15.41 -18.42 29.61
C TYR A 58 16.23 -17.20 30.00
N SER A 59 16.46 -16.34 29.02
CA SER A 59 17.09 -15.04 29.14
C SER A 59 16.03 -13.98 28.86
N GLN A 60 16.07 -12.90 29.62
CA GLN A 60 15.08 -11.84 29.53
C GLN A 60 15.61 -10.73 28.62
N LEU A 61 14.86 -10.41 27.57
CA LEU A 61 15.13 -9.29 26.67
C LEU A 61 14.07 -8.21 26.86
N VAL A 62 14.50 -7.03 27.29
CA VAL A 62 13.65 -5.83 27.41
C VAL A 62 14.02 -4.85 26.30
N LEU A 63 13.02 -4.43 25.54
CA LEU A 63 13.19 -3.57 24.37
C LEU A 63 12.42 -2.26 24.55
N ASN A 64 13.11 -1.15 24.32
CA ASN A 64 12.50 0.17 24.26
C ASN A 64 12.80 0.81 22.90
N ALA A 65 11.90 1.67 22.43
CA ALA A 65 12.15 2.49 21.25
C ALA A 65 11.91 3.97 21.55
N GLN A 66 12.70 4.83 20.91
CA GLN A 66 12.69 6.28 21.05
C GLN A 66 12.67 6.91 19.66
N LEU A 67 12.09 8.11 19.53
CA LEU A 67 12.08 8.87 18.27
C LEU A 67 13.46 9.43 17.95
N THR A 68 14.18 9.85 18.99
CA THR A 68 15.58 10.32 18.92
C THR A 68 16.36 9.77 20.12
N ASN A 69 17.69 9.77 20.07
CA ASN A 69 18.57 9.31 21.16
C ASN A 69 18.33 9.94 22.55
N LYS A 70 17.57 11.04 22.64
CA LYS A 70 17.29 11.77 23.90
C LYS A 70 15.79 11.88 24.21
N SER A 71 14.92 11.29 23.40
CA SER A 71 13.48 11.36 23.64
C SER A 71 13.04 10.32 24.67
N GLU A 72 11.85 10.52 25.24
CA GLU A 72 11.18 9.49 26.03
C GLU A 72 10.87 8.26 25.17
N ASN A 73 10.62 7.14 25.86
CA ASN A 73 10.24 5.90 25.21
C ASN A 73 8.85 6.05 24.57
N ILE A 74 8.68 5.47 23.39
CA ILE A 74 7.39 5.45 22.70
C ILE A 74 6.46 4.47 23.43
N MET A 75 5.32 4.97 23.87
CA MET A 75 4.38 4.23 24.72
C MET A 75 3.38 3.36 23.94
N SER A 76 3.15 3.65 22.66
CA SER A 76 2.18 2.92 21.83
C SER A 76 2.49 3.04 20.34
N GLY A 77 1.92 2.12 19.54
CA GLY A 77 2.03 2.11 18.08
C GLY A 77 3.30 1.45 17.54
N LEU A 78 4.12 0.86 18.40
CA LEU A 78 5.26 0.03 17.99
C LEU A 78 4.78 -1.38 17.65
N VAL A 79 5.42 -1.97 16.64
CA VAL A 79 5.32 -3.41 16.37
C VAL A 79 6.72 -4.02 16.40
N TRP A 80 6.92 -4.90 17.38
CA TRP A 80 8.15 -5.63 17.60
C TRP A 80 8.04 -7.02 16.98
N ARG A 81 9.08 -7.44 16.24
CA ARG A 81 9.20 -8.79 15.70
C ARG A 81 10.60 -9.31 15.97
N VAL A 82 10.69 -10.47 16.59
CA VAL A 82 11.95 -11.16 16.88
C VAL A 82 12.06 -12.35 15.95
N TYR A 83 13.14 -12.42 15.19
CA TYR A 83 13.40 -13.50 14.24
C TYR A 83 14.63 -14.31 14.64
N ALA A 84 14.61 -15.60 14.30
CA ALA A 84 15.83 -16.41 14.30
C ALA A 84 16.74 -15.93 13.13
N PRO A 85 18.07 -15.94 13.30
CA PRO A 85 19.01 -15.33 12.36
C PRO A 85 19.34 -16.23 11.15
N ILE A 86 18.83 -17.46 11.14
CA ILE A 86 19.05 -18.46 10.09
C ILE A 86 17.74 -18.65 9.34
N LEU A 87 17.79 -18.69 8.01
CA LEU A 87 16.62 -18.90 7.16
C LEU A 87 16.04 -20.31 7.38
N GLY A 88 14.72 -20.39 7.38
CA GLY A 88 13.98 -21.65 7.39
C GLY A 88 13.97 -22.33 6.02
N SER A 89 13.28 -23.47 5.95
CA SER A 89 13.09 -24.23 4.71
C SER A 89 12.29 -23.47 3.64
N ASP A 90 11.54 -22.44 4.03
CA ASP A 90 10.78 -21.54 3.16
C ASP A 90 11.61 -20.34 2.67
N ASN A 91 12.91 -20.33 2.96
CA ASN A 91 13.84 -19.25 2.64
C ASN A 91 13.47 -17.89 3.30
N LYS A 92 12.74 -17.92 4.43
CA LYS A 92 12.41 -16.73 5.24
C LYS A 92 13.02 -16.86 6.63
N LEU A 93 13.18 -15.73 7.32
CA LEU A 93 13.60 -15.73 8.71
C LEU A 93 12.43 -16.21 9.59
N PRO A 94 12.60 -17.27 10.40
CA PRO A 94 11.54 -17.74 11.30
C PRO A 94 11.17 -16.69 12.34
N LEU A 95 9.89 -16.34 12.43
CA LEU A 95 9.38 -15.46 13.48
C LEU A 95 9.32 -16.21 14.81
N VAL A 96 10.04 -15.71 15.81
CA VAL A 96 10.13 -16.29 17.16
C VAL A 96 9.10 -15.68 18.10
N ALA A 97 8.94 -14.36 18.04
CA ALA A 97 7.99 -13.64 18.89
C ALA A 97 7.56 -12.32 18.24
N THR A 98 6.39 -11.81 18.64
CA THR A 98 5.86 -10.52 18.21
C THR A 98 5.16 -9.81 19.37
N TYR A 99 5.16 -8.49 19.37
CA TYR A 99 4.44 -7.67 20.35
C TYR A 99 4.01 -6.34 19.72
N GLU A 100 2.80 -5.90 20.01
CA GLU A 100 2.26 -4.60 19.58
C GLU A 100 1.96 -3.73 20.81
N GLY A 101 2.46 -2.49 20.83
CA GLY A 101 2.32 -1.61 22.00
C GLY A 101 3.45 -0.59 22.13
N GLY A 102 3.98 -0.46 23.34
CA GLY A 102 5.15 0.36 23.67
C GLY A 102 6.39 -0.52 23.85
N SER A 103 7.09 -0.38 24.98
CA SER A 103 8.20 -1.27 25.35
C SER A 103 7.77 -2.74 25.41
N ALA A 104 8.65 -3.64 24.97
CA ALA A 104 8.38 -5.08 24.92
C ALA A 104 9.30 -5.86 25.88
N ARG A 105 8.79 -6.99 26.39
CA ARG A 105 9.58 -7.96 27.15
C ARG A 105 9.40 -9.34 26.53
N PHE A 106 10.51 -10.02 26.28
CA PHE A 106 10.53 -11.39 25.77
C PHE A 106 11.42 -12.26 26.66
N ASP A 107 10.95 -13.47 26.97
CA ASP A 107 11.75 -14.51 27.60
C ASP A 107 12.16 -15.51 26.50
N LEU A 108 13.44 -15.51 26.14
CA LEU A 108 13.98 -16.24 24.99
C LEU A 108 15.10 -17.18 25.42
N LYS A 109 15.36 -18.22 24.64
CA LYS A 109 16.52 -19.08 24.89
C LYS A 109 17.82 -18.30 24.61
N PRO A 110 18.96 -18.70 25.19
CA PRO A 110 20.25 -18.14 24.84
C PRO A 110 20.52 -18.38 23.35
N GLY A 111 21.05 -17.38 22.66
CA GLY A 111 21.23 -17.43 21.21
C GLY A 111 21.26 -16.06 20.56
N SER A 112 21.41 -16.04 19.23
CA SER A 112 21.36 -14.81 18.44
C SER A 112 19.99 -14.64 17.78
N TYR A 113 19.56 -13.39 17.65
CA TYR A 113 18.25 -12.98 17.15
C TYR A 113 18.36 -11.72 16.29
N LEU A 114 17.42 -11.53 15.37
CA LEU A 114 17.20 -10.26 14.67
C LEU A 114 15.93 -9.63 15.21
N VAL A 115 16.06 -8.44 15.81
CA VAL A 115 14.95 -7.67 16.36
C VAL A 115 14.60 -6.57 15.37
N HIS A 116 13.39 -6.62 14.84
CA HIS A 116 12.79 -5.57 14.03
C HIS A 116 11.77 -4.80 14.86
N VAL A 117 11.84 -3.48 14.80
CA VAL A 117 10.84 -2.59 15.38
C VAL A 117 10.36 -1.61 14.32
N SER A 118 9.04 -1.43 14.23
CA SER A 118 8.42 -0.43 13.34
C SER A 118 7.48 0.50 14.10
N PHE A 119 7.50 1.78 13.72
CA PHE A 119 6.57 2.82 14.13
C PHE A 119 5.99 3.49 12.87
N GLY A 120 4.85 2.99 12.39
CA GLY A 120 4.37 3.32 11.04
C GLY A 120 5.37 2.88 9.97
N HIS A 121 5.86 3.81 9.14
CA HIS A 121 6.83 3.53 8.08
C HIS A 121 8.29 3.75 8.52
N ALA A 122 8.54 4.19 9.77
CA ALA A 122 9.89 4.18 10.34
C ALA A 122 10.19 2.80 10.94
N SER A 123 11.32 2.19 10.58
CA SER A 123 11.72 0.90 11.15
C SER A 123 13.23 0.75 11.29
N VAL A 124 13.63 -0.12 12.22
CA VAL A 124 15.03 -0.48 12.47
C VAL A 124 15.13 -1.99 12.73
N VAL A 125 16.20 -2.60 12.22
CA VAL A 125 16.58 -3.99 12.53
C VAL A 125 17.92 -3.99 13.24
N GLN A 126 18.03 -4.71 14.36
CA GLN A 126 19.29 -4.94 15.05
C GLN A 126 19.47 -6.41 15.40
N ARG A 127 20.72 -6.90 15.31
CA ARG A 127 21.09 -8.21 15.84
C ARG A 127 21.30 -8.11 17.35
N VAL A 128 20.73 -9.06 18.08
CA VAL A 128 20.86 -9.21 19.53
C VAL A 128 21.39 -10.60 19.83
N SER A 129 22.33 -10.72 20.77
CA SER A 129 22.82 -12.00 21.28
C SER A 129 22.50 -12.08 22.77
N LEU A 130 21.90 -13.19 23.19
CA LEU A 130 21.51 -13.46 24.56
C LEU A 130 22.38 -14.59 25.11
N GLU A 131 23.06 -14.32 26.23
CA GLU A 131 23.81 -15.31 27.01
C GLU A 131 22.90 -16.01 28.03
N ASN A 132 23.35 -17.12 28.60
CA ASN A 132 22.54 -17.91 29.52
C ASN A 132 22.09 -17.10 30.76
N ARG A 133 20.79 -17.10 31.05
CA ARG A 133 20.13 -16.36 32.15
C ARG A 133 20.42 -14.85 32.13
N GLN A 134 20.73 -14.29 30.96
CA GLN A 134 21.02 -12.86 30.85
C GLN A 134 19.73 -12.04 30.97
N HIS A 135 19.81 -10.92 31.69
CA HIS A 135 18.84 -9.83 31.60
C HIS A 135 19.44 -8.72 30.71
N LEU A 136 18.94 -8.57 29.50
CA LEU A 136 19.44 -7.60 28.53
C LEU A 136 18.40 -6.53 28.22
N VAL A 137 18.78 -5.26 28.38
CA VAL A 137 17.98 -4.10 27.97
C VAL A 137 18.57 -3.50 26.70
N LYS A 138 17.75 -3.26 25.68
CA LYS A 138 18.14 -2.58 24.44
C LYS A 138 17.22 -1.41 24.14
N ASN A 139 17.81 -0.30 23.73
CA ASN A 139 17.10 0.89 23.27
C ASN A 139 17.34 1.07 21.77
N PHE A 140 16.25 1.28 21.04
CA PHE A 140 16.24 1.47 19.59
C PHE A 140 15.92 2.94 19.32
N ASN A 141 16.82 3.63 18.64
CA ASN A 141 16.49 4.94 18.08
C ASN A 141 15.92 4.73 16.68
N LEU A 142 14.69 5.19 16.45
CA LEU A 142 14.01 5.05 15.16
C LEU A 142 14.34 6.20 14.20
N ASP A 143 14.91 7.29 14.71
CA ASP A 143 15.04 8.56 13.99
C ASP A 143 13.73 8.93 13.29
N ALA A 144 12.60 8.77 13.98
CA ALA A 144 11.28 8.89 13.36
C ALA A 144 10.68 10.29 13.54
N GLY A 145 10.11 10.82 12.46
CA GLY A 145 9.31 12.05 12.43
C GLY A 145 7.88 11.78 11.97
N GLY A 146 7.06 12.81 12.03
CA GLY A 146 5.69 12.81 11.51
C GLY A 146 5.54 13.80 10.37
N ILE A 147 4.66 13.49 9.43
CA ILE A 147 4.20 14.44 8.42
C ILE A 147 2.68 14.49 8.37
N ILE A 148 2.17 15.72 8.25
CA ILE A 148 0.77 16.00 7.96
C ILE A 148 0.71 16.76 6.64
N LEU A 149 -0.04 16.21 5.69
CA LEU A 149 -0.19 16.76 4.35
C LEU A 149 -1.55 17.43 4.20
N ASN A 150 -1.57 18.61 3.59
CA ASN A 150 -2.78 19.30 3.21
C ASN A 150 -2.61 19.95 1.83
N SER A 151 -3.72 20.35 1.22
CA SER A 151 -3.67 21.23 0.06
C SER A 151 -4.75 22.28 0.11
N ILE A 152 -4.51 23.38 -0.59
CA ILE A 152 -5.44 24.50 -0.75
C ILE A 152 -5.57 24.84 -2.22
N LEU A 153 -6.60 25.62 -2.56
CA LEU A 153 -6.69 26.28 -3.85
C LEU A 153 -6.27 27.74 -3.69
N PHE A 154 -5.65 28.33 -4.71
CA PHE A 154 -5.28 29.74 -4.70
C PHE A 154 -6.48 30.66 -4.38
N ASN A 155 -7.64 30.32 -4.95
CA ASN A 155 -8.95 30.89 -4.62
C ASN A 155 -9.94 29.75 -4.40
N GLY A 156 -10.98 29.95 -3.57
CA GLY A 156 -12.02 28.95 -3.33
C GLY A 156 -11.67 27.90 -2.26
N THR A 157 -12.47 26.83 -2.19
CA THR A 157 -12.34 25.78 -1.18
C THR A 157 -12.07 24.45 -1.87
N ILE A 158 -11.01 23.76 -1.45
CA ILE A 158 -10.68 22.44 -2.00
C ILE A 158 -11.69 21.39 -1.51
N ASN A 159 -12.10 20.50 -2.41
CA ASN A 159 -12.90 19.35 -2.05
C ASN A 159 -11.98 18.22 -1.54
N GLU A 160 -11.83 18.11 -0.22
CA GLU A 160 -10.95 17.12 0.44
C GLU A 160 -11.24 15.66 0.04
N LYS A 161 -12.47 15.34 -0.40
CA LYS A 161 -12.83 13.98 -0.83
C LYS A 161 -12.06 13.54 -2.07
N GLU A 162 -11.74 14.49 -2.95
CA GLU A 162 -10.99 14.31 -4.19
C GLU A 162 -9.47 14.44 -3.98
N LEU A 163 -9.01 14.80 -2.78
CA LEU A 163 -7.60 15.06 -2.50
C LEU A 163 -6.87 13.82 -1.99
N ARG A 164 -5.80 13.41 -2.65
CA ARG A 164 -4.94 12.29 -2.23
C ARG A 164 -3.47 12.65 -2.35
N PHE A 165 -2.65 12.10 -1.47
CA PHE A 165 -1.21 12.24 -1.54
C PHE A 165 -0.52 10.90 -1.71
N THR A 166 0.61 10.94 -2.42
CA THR A 166 1.53 9.82 -2.54
C THR A 166 2.92 10.29 -2.11
N ILE A 167 3.55 9.52 -1.22
CA ILE A 167 4.88 9.77 -0.67
C ILE A 167 5.85 8.78 -1.29
N TYR A 168 6.93 9.29 -1.85
CA TYR A 168 8.00 8.53 -2.49
C TYR A 168 9.28 8.68 -1.69
N GLU A 169 10.11 7.64 -1.74
CA GLU A 169 11.52 7.72 -1.33
C GLU A 169 12.25 8.68 -2.29
N ASP A 170 13.11 9.55 -1.73
CA ASP A 170 13.98 10.38 -2.54
C ASP A 170 15.04 9.50 -3.25
N GLU A 171 15.52 9.93 -4.42
CA GLU A 171 16.52 9.27 -5.29
C GLU A 171 16.06 8.43 -6.51
N ARG A 172 14.87 8.60 -7.09
CA ARG A 172 14.63 8.12 -8.47
C ARG A 172 13.90 9.13 -9.35
N GLU A 173 14.53 9.46 -10.46
CA GLU A 173 14.10 10.49 -11.42
C GLU A 173 13.00 10.00 -12.38
N ASN A 174 12.63 8.72 -12.34
CA ASN A 174 11.52 8.18 -13.13
C ASN A 174 11.11 6.79 -12.63
N ASP A 175 9.85 6.46 -12.90
CA ASP A 175 9.15 5.19 -12.65
C ASP A 175 8.55 5.04 -11.25
N ASP A 176 7.39 4.38 -11.16
CA ASP A 176 6.59 4.09 -9.95
C ASP A 176 7.34 3.25 -8.89
N THR A 177 8.67 3.12 -9.03
CA THR A 177 9.58 2.45 -8.13
C THR A 177 9.97 3.39 -7.00
N GLY A 178 9.51 3.11 -5.78
CA GLY A 178 9.84 3.90 -4.58
C GLY A 178 8.65 4.53 -3.87
N VAL A 179 7.42 4.16 -4.23
CA VAL A 179 6.22 4.53 -3.45
C VAL A 179 6.34 3.96 -2.03
N ILE A 180 6.41 4.84 -1.03
CA ILE A 180 6.37 4.47 0.38
C ILE A 180 4.92 4.29 0.82
N LEU A 181 4.08 5.24 0.45
CA LEU A 181 2.66 5.25 0.80
C LEU A 181 1.86 6.03 -0.22
N ALA A 182 0.80 5.41 -0.75
CA ALA A 182 -0.14 6.03 -1.69
C ALA A 182 -1.50 6.26 -1.03
N ASN A 183 -2.34 7.08 -1.67
CA ASN A 183 -3.72 7.35 -1.26
C ASN A 183 -3.85 7.91 0.17
N VAL A 184 -2.86 8.66 0.62
CA VAL A 184 -2.90 9.35 1.92
C VAL A 184 -3.99 10.42 1.86
N LYS A 185 -4.83 10.47 2.89
CA LYS A 185 -5.87 11.50 3.03
C LYS A 185 -5.27 12.80 3.58
N PRO A 186 -5.86 13.96 3.28
CA PRO A 186 -5.45 15.21 3.92
C PRO A 186 -5.53 15.10 5.45
N GLN A 187 -4.70 15.88 6.13
CA GLN A 187 -4.65 16.02 7.59
C GLN A 187 -4.36 14.70 8.35
N SER A 188 -3.93 13.66 7.64
CA SER A 188 -3.55 12.38 8.25
C SER A 188 -2.07 12.40 8.62
N MET A 189 -1.76 11.93 9.84
CA MET A 189 -0.39 11.78 10.31
C MET A 189 0.25 10.53 9.70
N VAL A 190 1.33 10.72 8.94
CA VAL A 190 2.20 9.64 8.46
C VAL A 190 3.51 9.69 9.23
N ARG A 191 3.92 8.54 9.78
CA ARG A 191 5.19 8.41 10.51
C ARG A 191 6.24 7.86 9.58
N LEU A 192 7.35 8.57 9.42
CA LEU A 192 8.44 8.24 8.52
C LEU A 192 9.76 8.31 9.27
N LYS A 193 10.78 7.65 8.74
CA LYS A 193 12.15 7.90 9.18
C LYS A 193 12.53 9.34 8.81
N ALA A 194 13.44 9.97 9.54
CA ALA A 194 14.01 11.24 9.15
C ALA A 194 14.78 11.09 7.83
N GLY A 195 14.58 12.05 6.94
CA GLY A 195 15.10 11.99 5.58
C GLY A 195 14.39 12.96 4.65
N HIS A 196 14.79 12.90 3.38
CA HIS A 196 14.16 13.64 2.31
C HIS A 196 13.16 12.74 1.59
N TYR A 197 12.03 13.30 1.18
CA TYR A 197 10.96 12.60 0.51
C TYR A 197 10.36 13.47 -0.57
N ARG A 198 9.79 12.84 -1.59
CA ARG A 198 8.96 13.52 -2.58
C ARG A 198 7.50 13.24 -2.30
N VAL A 199 6.69 14.28 -2.27
CA VAL A 199 5.24 14.20 -2.11
C VAL A 199 4.57 14.66 -3.37
N VAL A 200 3.59 13.87 -3.83
CA VAL A 200 2.72 14.19 -4.95
C VAL A 200 1.31 14.36 -4.42
N SER A 201 0.75 15.56 -4.57
CA SER A 201 -0.65 15.87 -4.26
C SER A 201 -1.47 15.75 -5.54
N HIS A 202 -2.49 14.90 -5.51
CA HIS A 202 -3.47 14.70 -6.57
C HIS A 202 -4.80 15.30 -6.13
N TYR A 203 -5.34 16.23 -6.92
CA TYR A 203 -6.67 16.76 -6.72
C TYR A 203 -7.59 16.27 -7.85
N GLY A 204 -8.48 15.33 -7.52
CA GLY A 204 -9.24 14.57 -8.52
C GLY A 204 -8.39 13.55 -9.28
N SER A 205 -8.90 13.06 -10.39
CA SER A 205 -8.36 11.91 -11.13
C SER A 205 -7.70 12.24 -12.47
N VAL A 206 -7.54 13.52 -12.80
CA VAL A 206 -7.12 13.97 -14.13
C VAL A 206 -5.72 14.57 -14.10
N ASN A 207 -5.58 15.90 -14.24
CA ASN A 207 -4.28 16.56 -14.45
C ASN A 207 -3.85 17.50 -13.32
N ALA A 208 -4.67 17.71 -12.28
CA ALA A 208 -4.31 18.54 -11.14
C ALA A 208 -3.38 17.79 -10.17
N ILE A 209 -2.09 17.86 -10.47
CA ILE A 209 -1.00 17.18 -9.76
C ILE A 209 0.10 18.17 -9.39
N ILE A 210 0.43 18.27 -8.11
CA ILE A 210 1.53 19.09 -7.59
C ILE A 210 2.57 18.21 -6.95
N ARG A 211 3.86 18.48 -7.20
CA ARG A 211 5.00 17.77 -6.61
C ARG A 211 5.79 18.70 -5.71
N SER A 212 6.23 18.20 -4.57
CA SER A 212 7.08 18.93 -3.65
C SER A 212 8.05 17.99 -2.95
N ASP A 213 9.30 18.42 -2.81
CA ASP A 213 10.31 17.74 -2.01
C ASP A 213 10.28 18.29 -0.58
N ILE A 214 10.31 17.39 0.39
CA ILE A 214 10.06 17.70 1.80
C ILE A 214 11.14 17.04 2.67
N GLN A 215 11.44 17.64 3.81
CA GLN A 215 12.33 17.08 4.80
C GLN A 215 11.54 16.67 6.04
N VAL A 216 11.69 15.41 6.44
CA VAL A 216 11.17 14.89 7.71
C VAL A 216 12.30 14.91 8.73
N GLU A 217 12.06 15.58 9.86
CA GLU A 217 13.00 15.64 10.97
C GLU A 217 12.60 14.69 12.10
N ALA A 218 13.58 14.02 12.70
CA ALA A 218 13.33 13.11 13.81
C ALA A 218 12.77 13.85 15.03
N GLY A 219 11.75 13.28 15.66
CA GLY A 219 11.09 13.85 16.84
C GLY A 219 10.21 15.07 16.58
N LYS A 220 9.99 15.46 15.32
CA LYS A 220 9.12 16.58 14.94
C LYS A 220 7.95 16.13 14.08
N ILE A 221 6.93 16.97 14.02
CA ILE A 221 5.85 16.89 13.06
C ILE A 221 6.07 18.01 12.03
N THR A 222 6.18 17.65 10.76
CA THR A 222 6.25 18.59 9.64
C THR A 222 4.85 18.72 9.04
N GLU A 223 4.31 19.93 8.99
CA GLU A 223 3.06 20.22 8.30
C GLU A 223 3.36 20.83 6.93
N VAL A 224 2.80 20.25 5.87
CA VAL A 224 3.02 20.70 4.50
C VAL A 224 1.68 20.99 3.84
N THR A 225 1.53 22.21 3.33
CA THR A 225 0.36 22.61 2.56
C THR A 225 0.79 22.92 1.13
N LEU A 226 0.23 22.20 0.16
CA LEU A 226 0.48 22.41 -1.26
C LEU A 226 -0.66 23.23 -1.89
N GLU A 227 -0.34 24.15 -2.79
CA GLU A 227 -1.34 24.96 -3.48
C GLU A 227 -1.62 24.40 -4.88
N HIS A 228 -2.88 24.10 -5.16
CA HIS A 228 -3.37 23.73 -6.49
C HIS A 228 -3.97 24.95 -7.19
N GLN A 229 -3.79 25.00 -8.51
CA GLN A 229 -4.50 25.91 -9.40
C GLN A 229 -5.47 25.10 -10.25
N ALA A 230 -6.66 24.83 -9.72
CA ALA A 230 -7.61 23.90 -10.31
C ALA A 230 -9.06 24.24 -9.91
N ALA A 231 -10.02 23.66 -10.63
CA ALA A 231 -11.43 23.72 -10.26
C ALA A 231 -12.18 22.45 -10.67
N GLN A 232 -13.32 22.21 -10.02
CA GLN A 232 -14.22 21.11 -10.38
C GLN A 232 -15.09 21.51 -11.58
N ILE A 233 -15.10 20.69 -12.62
CA ILE A 233 -15.85 20.91 -13.84
C ILE A 233 -16.88 19.80 -14.00
N ILE A 234 -18.14 20.19 -14.23
CA ILE A 234 -19.22 19.26 -14.57
C ILE A 234 -19.58 19.46 -16.04
N LEU A 235 -19.31 18.45 -16.86
CA LEU A 235 -19.68 18.46 -18.28
C LEU A 235 -21.02 17.75 -18.49
N LYS A 236 -21.86 18.37 -19.32
CA LYS A 236 -23.11 17.78 -19.82
C LYS A 236 -23.37 18.19 -21.26
N LEU A 237 -23.82 17.23 -22.08
CA LEU A 237 -24.31 17.48 -23.43
C LEU A 237 -25.82 17.64 -23.34
N VAL A 238 -26.36 18.78 -23.73
CA VAL A 238 -27.78 19.11 -23.57
C VAL A 238 -28.39 19.58 -24.88
N ARG A 239 -29.71 19.45 -25.04
CA ARG A 239 -30.42 19.92 -26.26
C ARG A 239 -30.53 21.45 -26.30
N GLN A 240 -30.64 22.06 -25.13
CA GLN A 240 -30.80 23.50 -24.93
C GLN A 240 -30.21 23.86 -23.58
N GLU A 241 -29.88 25.14 -23.38
CA GLU A 241 -29.32 25.63 -22.13
C GLU A 241 -30.23 25.28 -20.94
N GLY A 242 -29.65 24.79 -19.84
CA GLY A 242 -30.39 24.31 -18.66
C GLY A 242 -31.18 23.01 -18.86
N GLY A 243 -31.11 22.37 -20.04
CA GLY A 243 -31.78 21.10 -20.31
C GLY A 243 -31.12 19.89 -19.64
N GLU A 244 -31.77 18.73 -19.77
CA GLU A 244 -31.24 17.46 -19.26
C GLU A 244 -30.06 16.97 -20.10
N ALA A 245 -29.13 16.30 -19.42
CA ALA A 245 -27.97 15.69 -20.04
C ALA A 245 -28.37 14.48 -20.90
N LEU A 246 -27.83 14.42 -22.12
CA LEU A 246 -28.02 13.30 -23.03
C LEU A 246 -27.18 12.10 -22.55
N ALA A 247 -27.88 10.99 -22.31
CA ALA A 247 -27.25 9.71 -22.02
C ALA A 247 -26.42 9.19 -23.20
N ASP A 248 -25.57 8.20 -22.93
CA ASP A 248 -24.71 7.53 -23.91
C ASP A 248 -23.81 8.49 -24.69
N THR A 249 -23.34 9.55 -24.02
CA THR A 249 -22.39 10.51 -24.58
C THR A 249 -20.97 10.07 -24.27
N SER A 250 -20.17 9.89 -25.32
CA SER A 250 -18.72 9.70 -25.23
C SER A 250 -18.04 11.07 -25.20
N TRP A 251 -17.15 11.26 -24.23
CA TRP A 251 -16.44 12.50 -23.97
C TRP A 251 -14.95 12.32 -24.23
N SER A 252 -14.36 13.31 -24.89
CA SER A 252 -12.92 13.51 -24.96
C SER A 252 -12.64 14.97 -24.61
N ILE A 253 -11.78 15.19 -23.62
CA ILE A 253 -11.38 16.52 -23.16
C ILE A 253 -9.94 16.71 -23.60
N THR A 254 -9.68 17.78 -24.35
CA THR A 254 -8.34 18.13 -24.78
C THR A 254 -7.88 19.44 -24.16
N ASN A 255 -6.56 19.62 -24.06
CA ASN A 255 -5.98 20.95 -23.87
C ASN A 255 -6.14 21.79 -25.17
N ASP A 256 -5.69 23.04 -25.12
CA ASP A 256 -5.64 23.96 -26.27
C ASP A 256 -4.78 23.46 -27.44
N SER A 257 -3.77 22.62 -27.15
CA SER A 257 -2.84 22.02 -28.11
C SER A 257 -3.45 20.81 -28.83
N GLY A 258 -4.61 20.32 -28.39
CA GLY A 258 -5.32 19.18 -28.96
C GLY A 258 -4.94 17.83 -28.36
N ASP A 259 -4.07 17.80 -27.36
CA ASP A 259 -3.73 16.56 -26.64
C ASP A 259 -4.91 16.11 -25.79
N ILE A 260 -5.22 14.82 -25.85
CA ILE A 260 -6.29 14.22 -25.06
C ILE A 260 -5.83 14.12 -23.60
N ILE A 261 -6.56 14.79 -22.71
CA ILE A 261 -6.32 14.82 -21.27
C ILE A 261 -7.18 13.78 -20.54
N TYR A 262 -8.40 13.55 -21.01
CA TYR A 262 -9.33 12.61 -20.38
C TYR A 262 -10.39 12.12 -21.36
N GLU A 263 -10.76 10.84 -21.26
CA GLU A 263 -11.86 10.25 -22.03
C GLU A 263 -12.76 9.42 -21.13
N THR A 264 -14.07 9.50 -21.39
CA THR A 264 -15.06 8.71 -20.65
C THR A 264 -16.38 8.60 -21.39
N VAL A 265 -17.33 7.84 -20.86
CA VAL A 265 -18.71 7.75 -21.35
C VAL A 265 -19.65 8.01 -20.19
N GLY A 266 -20.60 8.93 -20.39
CA GLY A 266 -21.59 9.27 -19.36
C GLY A 266 -22.45 10.47 -19.74
N ALA A 267 -23.62 10.56 -19.10
CA ALA A 267 -24.48 11.73 -19.22
C ALA A 267 -23.87 12.95 -18.50
N TYR A 268 -23.28 12.71 -17.33
CA TYR A 268 -22.58 13.69 -16.52
C TYR A 268 -21.13 13.26 -16.35
N VAL A 269 -20.21 14.19 -16.48
CA VAL A 269 -18.79 13.96 -16.22
C VAL A 269 -18.30 15.00 -15.22
N LEU A 270 -17.93 14.56 -14.02
CA LEU A 270 -17.30 15.40 -13.00
C LEU A 270 -15.79 15.21 -13.08
N LEU A 271 -15.06 16.30 -13.27
CA LEU A 271 -13.60 16.34 -13.40
C LEU A 271 -13.04 17.38 -12.44
N VAL A 272 -11.75 17.24 -12.12
CA VAL A 272 -10.96 18.34 -11.58
C VAL A 272 -9.87 18.63 -12.59
N LEU A 273 -9.82 19.87 -13.07
CA LEU A 273 -8.87 20.29 -14.10
C LEU A 273 -8.00 21.42 -13.57
N VAL A 274 -6.73 21.43 -13.99
CA VAL A 274 -5.82 22.58 -13.78
C VAL A 274 -6.35 23.81 -14.50
N GLU A 275 -6.09 24.99 -13.96
CA GLU A 275 -6.35 26.28 -14.63
C GLU A 275 -5.79 26.30 -16.05
N GLY A 276 -6.60 26.75 -17.02
CA GLY A 276 -6.23 26.75 -18.44
C GLY A 276 -7.43 26.65 -19.38
N ASP A 277 -7.14 26.57 -20.67
CA ASP A 277 -8.14 26.46 -21.74
C ASP A 277 -8.26 25.02 -22.25
N TYR A 278 -9.50 24.59 -22.47
CA TYR A 278 -9.84 23.22 -22.83
C TYR A 278 -10.91 23.17 -23.91
N ILE A 279 -10.96 22.02 -24.61
CA ILE A 279 -12.00 21.70 -25.56
C ILE A 279 -12.71 20.43 -25.09
N ALA A 280 -14.01 20.54 -24.83
CA ALA A 280 -14.87 19.39 -24.60
C ALA A 280 -15.43 18.89 -25.93
N ILE A 281 -15.17 17.62 -26.26
CA ILE A 281 -15.68 16.92 -27.43
C ILE A 281 -16.68 15.88 -26.95
N ALA A 282 -17.95 16.04 -27.32
CA ALA A 282 -19.03 15.15 -26.96
C ALA A 282 -19.56 14.44 -28.21
N LYS A 283 -19.39 13.12 -28.28
CA LYS A 283 -19.99 12.28 -29.31
C LYS A 283 -21.26 11.63 -28.76
N ASN A 284 -22.37 11.87 -29.43
CA ASN A 284 -23.65 11.21 -29.13
C ASN A 284 -24.24 10.68 -30.42
N LYS A 285 -24.38 9.35 -30.52
CA LYS A 285 -24.70 8.64 -31.77
C LYS A 285 -23.69 9.01 -32.87
N ASP A 286 -24.17 9.50 -34.01
CA ASP A 286 -23.35 9.84 -35.18
C ASP A 286 -22.93 11.32 -35.21
N LYS A 287 -23.22 12.09 -34.14
CA LYS A 287 -22.92 13.52 -34.08
C LYS A 287 -21.84 13.81 -33.05
N ILE A 288 -20.92 14.68 -33.43
CA ILE A 288 -19.83 15.17 -32.58
C ILE A 288 -20.06 16.66 -32.34
N TYR A 289 -20.06 17.04 -31.07
CA TYR A 289 -20.23 18.41 -30.62
C TYR A 289 -18.97 18.89 -29.91
N ARG A 290 -18.56 20.13 -30.14
CA ARG A 290 -17.39 20.72 -29.48
C ARG A 290 -17.77 21.99 -28.73
N LYS A 291 -17.10 22.23 -27.60
CA LYS A 291 -17.17 23.50 -26.85
C LYS A 291 -15.83 23.83 -26.24
N VAL A 292 -15.36 25.05 -26.47
CA VAL A 292 -14.20 25.62 -25.78
C VAL A 292 -14.65 26.19 -24.43
N PHE A 293 -13.85 25.98 -23.39
CA PHE A 293 -14.08 26.56 -22.07
C PHE A 293 -12.76 26.78 -21.33
N SER A 294 -12.73 27.80 -20.48
CA SER A 294 -11.62 28.06 -19.56
C SER A 294 -11.96 27.60 -18.15
N VAL A 295 -10.95 27.04 -17.49
CA VAL A 295 -10.94 26.68 -16.07
C VAL A 295 -10.17 27.76 -15.33
N VAL A 296 -10.74 28.29 -14.25
CA VAL A 296 -10.10 29.29 -13.38
C VAL A 296 -10.03 28.71 -11.98
N SER A 297 -8.87 28.79 -11.32
CA SER A 297 -8.68 28.18 -10.01
C SER A 297 -9.76 28.62 -9.01
N GLY A 298 -10.37 27.66 -8.32
CA GLY A 298 -11.40 27.92 -7.32
C GLY A 298 -12.80 28.20 -7.85
N GLN A 299 -12.99 28.24 -9.16
CA GLN A 299 -14.28 28.53 -9.78
C GLN A 299 -14.87 27.26 -10.38
N ASP A 300 -15.54 26.49 -9.52
CA ASP A 300 -16.27 25.30 -9.96
C ASP A 300 -17.35 25.68 -10.97
N LYS A 301 -17.50 24.88 -12.03
CA LYS A 301 -18.31 25.28 -13.19
C LYS A 301 -19.01 24.12 -13.88
N ASP A 302 -20.28 24.34 -14.20
CA ASP A 302 -21.04 23.54 -15.17
C ASP A 302 -20.74 24.01 -16.60
N VAL A 303 -20.31 23.07 -17.45
CA VAL A 303 -20.02 23.30 -18.85
C VAL A 303 -21.01 22.53 -19.72
N ASN A 304 -21.94 23.28 -20.30
CA ASN A 304 -23.02 22.76 -21.15
C ASN A 304 -22.61 22.77 -22.61
N VAL A 305 -22.41 21.61 -23.21
CA VAL A 305 -22.27 21.49 -24.67
C VAL A 305 -23.68 21.42 -25.26
N ILE A 306 -24.02 22.36 -26.15
CA ILE A 306 -25.35 22.39 -26.77
C ILE A 306 -25.33 21.54 -28.04
N ALA A 307 -26.27 20.61 -28.16
CA ALA A 307 -26.44 19.75 -29.32
C ALA A 307 -27.10 20.48 -30.51
N ASN A 308 -26.45 21.54 -31.00
CA ASN A 308 -26.90 22.37 -32.12
C ASN A 308 -25.87 22.41 -33.26
N SER A 309 -26.28 22.94 -34.41
CA SER A 309 -25.47 22.99 -35.63
C SER A 309 -24.17 23.80 -35.49
N GLN A 310 -24.13 24.79 -34.58
CA GLN A 310 -22.94 25.61 -34.37
C GLN A 310 -21.80 24.84 -33.69
N ASN A 311 -22.16 23.86 -32.86
CA ASN A 311 -21.19 23.03 -32.16
C ASN A 311 -20.88 21.73 -32.92
N ILE A 312 -21.60 21.42 -34.01
CA ILE A 312 -21.33 20.25 -34.84
C ILE A 312 -20.08 20.52 -35.67
N GLN A 313 -19.10 19.63 -35.55
CA GLN A 313 -18.04 19.55 -36.55
C GLN A 313 -18.55 18.71 -37.72
N GLN A 314 -18.63 19.31 -38.90
CA GLN A 314 -18.90 18.62 -40.14
C GLN A 314 -17.61 17.85 -40.52
N PHE A 315 -17.56 16.56 -40.22
CA PHE A 315 -16.63 15.67 -40.92
C PHE A 315 -17.17 15.57 -42.35
N ASP A 316 -16.55 16.29 -43.26
CA ASP A 316 -16.84 16.17 -44.69
C ASP A 316 -16.23 14.85 -45.17
N ASP A 317 -17.05 13.80 -45.24
CA ASP A 317 -16.74 12.57 -45.97
C ASP A 317 -16.83 12.83 -47.48
N SER A 318 -16.06 13.80 -47.98
CA SER A 318 -15.81 14.00 -49.40
C SER A 318 -14.53 13.26 -49.79
N ILE A 319 -14.57 11.92 -49.71
CA ILE A 319 -13.74 11.07 -50.54
C ILE A 319 -14.68 10.36 -51.50
N GLU A 320 -14.74 10.92 -52.72
CA GLU A 320 -15.21 10.24 -53.94
C GLU A 320 -14.46 8.93 -54.19
#